data_AF-A0A7S4C3C8-F1
#
_entry.id   AF-A0A7S4C3C8-F1
#
_cell.length_a   1.000
_cell.length_b   1.000
_cell.length_c   1.000
_cell.angle_alpha   90.00
_cell.angle_beta   90.00
_cell.angle_gamma   90.00
#
_symmetry.space_group_name_H-M   'P 1'
#
loop_
_entity.id
_entity.type
_entity.pdbx_description
1 polymer ?
#
loop_
_entity_poly.entity_id
_entity_poly.type
_entity_poly.pdbx_seq_one_letter_code
_entity_poly.pdbx_strand_id
1 'polypeptide(L)'
;ELLQRSIFLEHRIESRAENNRISFFVKLENLSRALKSCSHTRAQRTQVKLTKKMNGGPTLTFEILMSDAQVRILHDVPIRIVQDPAELRAYAEPDYALSSRAVSVVLPQAEVRALKNVAERMLPFSDYLMLTATDNADPTRAGSNNAQLQLEVKKDNLVTILTTFRNLDCVQLTAGDDASQATGDDGRGVAAAKLELKKLSRALQSLVASDIKMHSAICCLIPDVAVVLKVFLPSSEERNSQGSYVVFYFPARL
;
A
#
# COMPACT_ATOMS: atom_id res chain seq x y z
N GLU A 1 3.40 -2.67 6.81
CA GLU A 1 4.02 -3.94 7.27
C GLU A 1 3.00 -4.74 8.10
N LEU A 2 3.12 -6.07 8.15
CA LEU A 2 2.30 -6.95 8.99
C LEU A 2 3.16 -7.50 10.13
N LEU A 3 2.64 -7.54 11.34
CA LEU A 3 3.36 -8.12 12.48
C LEU A 3 3.37 -9.65 12.36
N GLN A 4 4.54 -10.29 12.48
CA GLN A 4 4.64 -11.75 12.35
C GLN A 4 3.73 -12.48 13.36
N ARG A 5 3.65 -11.96 14.59
CA ARG A 5 2.78 -12.50 15.66
C ARG A 5 1.29 -12.43 15.35
N SER A 6 0.86 -11.57 14.42
CA SER A 6 -0.56 -11.49 14.03
C SER A 6 -0.94 -12.53 12.97
N ILE A 7 0.04 -13.26 12.42
CA ILE A 7 -0.17 -14.24 11.35
C ILE A 7 0.22 -15.66 11.81
N PHE A 8 1.34 -15.80 12.51
CA PHE A 8 1.90 -17.10 12.87
C PHE A 8 1.68 -17.42 14.35
N LEU A 9 1.14 -18.62 14.62
CA LEU A 9 1.06 -19.17 15.98
C LEU A 9 2.47 -19.39 16.56
N GLU A 10 3.39 -19.87 15.73
CA GLU A 10 4.79 -20.12 16.06
C GLU A 10 5.66 -19.72 14.86
N HIS A 11 6.79 -19.08 15.10
CA HIS A 11 7.77 -18.76 14.06
C HIS A 11 9.19 -18.86 14.61
N ARG A 12 10.12 -19.28 13.77
CA ARG A 12 11.57 -19.29 14.05
C ARG A 12 12.29 -18.92 12.76
N ILE A 13 13.03 -17.82 12.79
CA ILE A 13 13.82 -17.33 11.65
C ILE A 13 15.25 -17.15 12.13
N GLU A 14 16.17 -17.88 11.50
CA GLU A 14 17.60 -17.81 11.79
C GLU A 14 18.35 -17.70 10.46
N SER A 15 19.17 -16.67 10.35
CA SER A 15 20.03 -16.41 9.20
C SER A 15 21.48 -16.34 9.67
N ARG A 16 22.39 -16.74 8.78
CA ARG A 16 23.82 -16.53 8.97
C ARG A 16 24.27 -15.11 8.56
N ALA A 17 23.36 -14.31 8.01
CA ALA A 17 23.62 -12.92 7.69
C ALA A 17 23.80 -12.09 8.98
N GLU A 18 24.62 -11.04 8.91
CA GLU A 18 24.95 -10.17 10.04
C GLU A 18 23.72 -9.57 10.74
N ASN A 19 22.67 -9.26 9.97
CA ASN A 19 21.42 -8.68 10.47
C ASN A 19 20.33 -9.73 10.79
N ASN A 20 20.67 -11.02 10.84
CA ASN A 20 19.74 -12.13 11.03
C ASN A 20 18.52 -12.12 10.07
N ARG A 21 18.67 -11.53 8.87
CA ARG A 21 17.58 -11.42 7.88
C ARG A 21 17.76 -12.44 6.76
N ILE A 22 16.64 -12.98 6.28
CA ILE A 22 16.59 -13.78 5.05
C ILE A 22 15.77 -12.98 4.04
N SER A 23 16.42 -12.53 2.97
CA SER A 23 15.78 -11.84 1.86
C SER A 23 15.78 -12.75 0.63
N PHE A 24 14.70 -12.77 -0.13
CA PHE A 24 14.59 -13.61 -1.32
C PHE A 24 13.64 -13.03 -2.36
N PHE A 25 13.84 -13.43 -3.60
CA PHE A 25 12.92 -13.20 -4.70
C PHE A 25 12.08 -14.45 -4.97
N VAL A 26 10.81 -14.24 -5.27
CA VAL A 26 9.85 -15.32 -5.56
C VAL A 26 8.93 -14.90 -6.69
N LYS A 27 8.57 -15.85 -7.56
CA LYS A 27 7.54 -15.63 -8.56
C LYS A 27 6.18 -15.57 -7.85
N LEU A 28 5.50 -14.41 -7.92
CA LEU A 28 4.23 -14.18 -7.24
C LEU A 28 3.14 -15.18 -7.65
N GLU A 29 3.14 -15.64 -8.90
CA GLU A 29 2.23 -16.68 -9.39
C GLU A 29 2.35 -18.01 -8.62
N ASN A 30 3.58 -18.45 -8.33
CA ASN A 30 3.84 -19.68 -7.60
C ASN A 30 3.47 -19.52 -6.13
N LEU A 31 3.84 -18.38 -5.53
CA LEU A 31 3.50 -18.07 -4.14
C LEU A 31 1.98 -17.95 -3.96
N SER A 32 1.29 -17.24 -4.86
CA SER A 32 -0.16 -17.06 -4.83
C SER A 32 -0.89 -18.40 -4.90
N ARG A 33 -0.43 -19.33 -5.76
CA ARG A 33 -1.00 -20.68 -5.84
C ARG A 33 -0.87 -21.43 -4.51
N ALA A 34 0.30 -21.39 -3.88
CA ALA A 34 0.50 -22.03 -2.58
C ALA A 34 -0.39 -21.41 -1.49
N LEU A 35 -0.44 -20.08 -1.41
CA LEU A 35 -1.24 -19.34 -0.43
C LEU A 35 -2.75 -19.59 -0.59
N LYS A 36 -3.26 -19.76 -1.82
CA LYS A 36 -4.66 -20.10 -2.08
C LYS A 36 -5.06 -21.46 -1.47
N SER A 37 -4.15 -22.43 -1.50
CA SER A 37 -4.36 -23.72 -0.83
C SER A 37 -4.36 -23.58 0.69
N CYS A 38 -3.55 -22.67 1.25
CA CYS A 38 -3.52 -22.39 2.69
C CYS A 38 -4.82 -21.75 3.18
N SER A 39 -5.48 -20.91 2.36
CA SER A 39 -6.74 -20.26 2.69
C SER A 39 -7.98 -21.15 2.51
N HIS A 40 -7.80 -22.42 2.17
CA HIS A 40 -8.94 -23.32 1.97
C HIS A 40 -9.66 -23.56 3.31
N THR A 41 -10.99 -23.55 3.29
CA THR A 41 -11.85 -23.78 4.47
C THR A 41 -11.61 -25.11 5.20
N ARG A 42 -10.95 -26.09 4.56
CA ARG A 42 -10.59 -27.39 5.13
C ARG A 42 -9.14 -27.45 5.60
N ALA A 43 -8.36 -26.37 5.48
CA ALA A 43 -7.00 -26.34 5.96
C ALA A 43 -7.02 -26.14 7.49
N GLN A 44 -6.52 -27.13 8.23
CA GLN A 44 -6.48 -27.09 9.69
C GLN A 44 -5.16 -26.49 10.20
N ARG A 45 -4.03 -26.87 9.59
CA ARG A 45 -2.71 -26.41 9.98
C ARG A 45 -1.86 -26.21 8.74
N THR A 46 -1.19 -25.06 8.66
CA THR A 46 -0.19 -24.78 7.62
C THR A 46 1.16 -24.58 8.27
N GLN A 47 2.20 -25.25 7.77
CA GLN A 47 3.57 -25.02 8.15
C GLN A 47 4.37 -24.56 6.93
N VAL A 48 5.10 -23.46 7.07
CA VAL A 48 5.97 -22.93 6.01
C VAL A 48 7.42 -23.12 6.44
N LYS A 49 8.23 -23.74 5.58
CA LYS A 49 9.64 -24.04 5.84
C LYS A 49 10.50 -23.56 4.69
N LEU A 50 11.67 -22.99 5.00
CA LEU A 50 12.73 -22.83 4.03
C LEU A 50 13.52 -24.15 3.91
N THR A 51 13.48 -24.79 2.75
CA THR A 51 14.09 -26.10 2.50
C THR A 51 15.02 -26.07 1.28
N LYS A 52 15.81 -27.14 1.10
CA LYS A 52 16.63 -27.40 -0.09
C LYS A 52 16.11 -28.70 -0.74
N LYS A 53 15.62 -28.62 -1.98
CA LYS A 53 15.03 -29.78 -2.69
C LYS A 53 16.01 -30.38 -3.72
N MET A 54 15.64 -31.50 -4.37
CA MET A 54 16.55 -32.40 -5.11
C MET A 54 17.45 -31.73 -6.17
N ASN A 55 17.07 -30.55 -6.69
CA ASN A 55 17.90 -29.79 -7.63
C ASN A 55 18.85 -28.79 -6.94
N GLY A 56 19.03 -28.90 -5.62
CA GLY A 56 19.92 -28.07 -4.80
C GLY A 56 19.45 -26.63 -4.54
N GLY A 57 18.35 -26.19 -5.16
CA GLY A 57 17.81 -24.84 -5.03
C GLY A 57 17.08 -24.59 -3.69
N PRO A 58 17.09 -23.35 -3.18
CA PRO A 58 16.30 -22.95 -2.01
C PRO A 58 14.81 -22.84 -2.38
N THR A 59 13.96 -23.35 -1.48
CA THR A 59 12.52 -23.51 -1.72
C THR A 59 11.73 -23.15 -0.47
N LEU A 60 10.63 -22.41 -0.62
CA LEU A 60 9.61 -22.31 0.42
C LEU A 60 8.63 -23.47 0.29
N THR A 61 8.67 -24.39 1.24
CA THR A 61 7.77 -25.53 1.31
C THR A 61 6.60 -25.20 2.22
N PHE A 62 5.39 -25.24 1.66
CA PHE A 62 4.13 -25.15 2.39
C PHE A 62 3.58 -26.56 2.60
N GLU A 63 3.43 -26.95 3.86
CA GLU A 63 2.83 -28.20 4.28
C GLU A 63 1.47 -27.90 4.88
N ILE A 64 0.40 -28.29 4.19
CA ILE A 64 -0.98 -27.98 4.58
C ILE A 64 -1.65 -29.29 4.98
N LEU A 65 -2.03 -29.39 6.26
CA LEU A 65 -2.82 -30.47 6.80
C LEU A 65 -4.30 -30.12 6.66
N MET A 66 -5.04 -30.96 5.95
CA MET A 66 -6.49 -30.82 5.82
C MET A 66 -7.22 -31.43 7.02
N SER A 67 -8.42 -30.95 7.32
CA SER A 67 -9.27 -31.40 8.44
C SER A 67 -9.62 -32.89 8.36
N ASP A 68 -9.70 -33.43 7.13
CA ASP A 68 -9.71 -34.87 6.89
C ASP A 68 -8.24 -35.33 6.93
N ALA A 69 -7.79 -35.74 8.12
CA ALA A 69 -6.38 -35.94 8.51
C ALA A 69 -5.57 -36.93 7.64
N GLN A 70 -6.16 -37.46 6.58
CA GLN A 70 -5.53 -38.31 5.57
C GLN A 70 -4.92 -37.52 4.41
N VAL A 71 -5.30 -36.25 4.21
CA VAL A 71 -4.81 -35.44 3.07
C VAL A 71 -3.80 -34.39 3.52
N ARG A 72 -2.57 -34.53 3.02
CA ARG A 72 -1.50 -33.53 3.16
C ARG A 72 -1.17 -32.94 1.80
N ILE A 73 -1.32 -31.63 1.67
CA ILE A 73 -0.92 -30.90 0.45
C ILE A 73 0.46 -30.30 0.66
N LEU A 74 1.35 -30.50 -0.31
CA LEU A 74 2.70 -29.95 -0.33
C LEU A 74 2.84 -29.00 -1.52
N HIS A 75 3.20 -27.74 -1.25
CA HIS A 75 3.64 -26.81 -2.29
C HIS A 75 5.10 -26.45 -2.09
N ASP A 76 5.93 -26.79 -3.07
CA ASP A 76 7.31 -26.35 -3.13
C ASP A 76 7.41 -25.13 -4.05
N VAL A 77 7.65 -23.95 -3.47
CA VAL A 77 7.76 -22.68 -4.18
C VAL A 77 9.25 -22.32 -4.33
N PRO A 78 9.84 -22.41 -5.53
CA PRO A 78 11.24 -22.04 -5.74
C PRO A 78 11.47 -20.57 -5.45
N ILE A 79 12.57 -20.27 -4.77
CA ILE A 79 12.99 -18.88 -4.47
C ILE A 79 14.44 -18.66 -4.88
N ARG A 80 14.84 -17.39 -4.96
CA ARG A 80 16.25 -16.99 -5.07
C ARG A 80 16.63 -16.22 -3.81
N ILE A 81 17.51 -16.78 -2.99
CA ILE A 81 18.06 -16.06 -1.83
C ILE A 81 18.90 -14.88 -2.33
N VAL A 82 18.71 -13.72 -1.71
CA VAL A 82 19.54 -12.54 -1.97
C VAL A 82 20.87 -12.71 -1.25
N GLN A 83 21.96 -12.65 -2.00
CA GLN A 83 23.32 -12.79 -1.47
C GLN A 83 23.94 -11.41 -1.19
N ASP A 84 23.69 -10.44 -2.08
CA ASP A 84 24.19 -9.08 -1.93
C ASP A 84 23.06 -8.15 -1.45
N PRO A 85 23.18 -7.54 -0.25
CA PRO A 85 22.24 -6.55 0.24
C PRO A 85 22.07 -5.34 -0.69
N ALA A 86 23.04 -5.01 -1.54
CA ALA A 86 22.92 -3.92 -2.50
C ALA A 86 21.81 -4.15 -3.53
N GLU A 87 21.49 -5.41 -3.86
CA GLU A 87 20.35 -5.76 -4.73
C GLU A 87 19.02 -5.26 -4.14
N LEU A 88 18.93 -5.10 -2.83
CA LEU A 88 17.72 -4.61 -2.14
C LEU A 88 17.60 -3.09 -2.13
N ARG A 89 18.67 -2.35 -2.42
CA ARG A 89 18.64 -0.87 -2.39
C ARG A 89 17.65 -0.30 -3.40
N ALA A 90 17.47 -0.95 -4.55
CA ALA A 90 16.48 -0.57 -5.56
C ALA A 90 15.02 -0.72 -5.07
N TYR A 91 14.81 -1.42 -3.96
CA TYR A 91 13.50 -1.67 -3.34
C TYR A 91 13.36 -0.96 -1.99
N ALA A 92 14.33 -0.12 -1.62
CA ALA A 92 14.21 0.70 -0.43
C ALA A 92 13.02 1.66 -0.57
N GLU A 93 12.35 1.91 0.55
CA GLU A 93 11.29 2.91 0.61
C GLU A 93 11.88 4.28 0.24
N PRO A 94 11.28 5.02 -0.70
CA PRO A 94 11.80 6.33 -1.05
C PRO A 94 11.62 7.31 0.11
N ASP A 95 12.64 8.12 0.38
CA ASP A 95 12.56 9.17 1.39
C ASP A 95 11.95 10.44 0.78
N TYR A 96 10.75 10.78 1.24
CA TYR A 96 10.01 11.97 0.82
C TYR A 96 9.88 13.03 1.93
N ALA A 97 10.64 12.89 3.03
CA ALA A 97 10.55 13.75 4.22
C ALA A 97 10.84 15.24 3.94
N LEU A 98 11.37 15.57 2.76
CA LEU A 98 11.83 16.90 2.37
C LEU A 98 10.79 17.74 1.60
N SER A 99 9.62 17.19 1.25
CA SER A 99 8.62 17.95 0.48
C SER A 99 7.70 18.76 1.39
N SER A 100 8.07 20.01 1.66
CA SER A 100 7.29 20.98 2.46
C SER A 100 5.88 21.28 1.91
N ARG A 101 5.56 20.85 0.69
CA ARG A 101 4.25 21.04 0.03
C ARG A 101 3.41 19.76 -0.06
N ALA A 102 3.83 18.67 0.58
CA ALA A 102 3.06 17.43 0.54
C ALA A 102 1.74 17.58 1.31
N VAL A 103 0.63 17.15 0.74
CA VAL A 103 -0.70 17.14 1.39
C VAL A 103 -1.17 15.71 1.55
N SER A 104 -1.52 15.33 2.78
CA SER A 104 -1.99 13.98 3.11
C SER A 104 -3.46 13.99 3.50
N VAL A 105 -4.32 13.39 2.68
CA VAL A 105 -5.75 13.27 2.96
C VAL A 105 -6.11 11.86 3.42
N VAL A 106 -6.97 11.77 4.44
CA VAL A 106 -7.51 10.49 4.92
C VAL A 106 -8.71 10.11 4.06
N LEU A 107 -8.70 8.89 3.56
CA LEU A 107 -9.78 8.27 2.80
C LEU A 107 -10.37 7.14 3.64
N PRO A 108 -11.61 7.27 4.14
CA PRO A 108 -12.31 6.15 4.73
C PRO A 108 -12.60 5.05 3.69
N GLN A 109 -12.99 3.86 4.17
CA GLN A 109 -13.16 2.69 3.30
C GLN A 109 -14.15 2.92 2.14
N ALA A 110 -15.23 3.67 2.38
CA ALA A 110 -16.24 3.94 1.36
C ALA A 110 -15.67 4.81 0.23
N GLU A 111 -14.85 5.79 0.57
CA GLU A 111 -14.19 6.73 -0.32
C GLU A 111 -13.12 6.02 -1.15
N VAL A 112 -12.39 5.05 -0.60
CA VAL A 112 -11.47 4.20 -1.38
C VAL A 112 -12.24 3.36 -2.42
N ARG A 113 -13.39 2.79 -2.06
CA ARG A 113 -14.26 2.06 -3.01
C ARG A 113 -14.84 2.98 -4.08
N ALA A 114 -15.26 4.18 -3.69
CA ALA A 114 -15.76 5.18 -4.62
C ALA A 114 -14.64 5.65 -5.57
N LEU A 115 -13.44 5.90 -5.06
CA LEU A 115 -12.25 6.27 -5.83
C LEU A 115 -11.94 5.22 -6.90
N LYS A 116 -12.02 3.92 -6.54
CA LYS A 116 -11.89 2.80 -7.49
C LYS A 116 -12.91 2.92 -8.62
N ASN A 117 -14.18 3.09 -8.29
CA ASN A 117 -15.26 3.16 -9.28
C ASN A 117 -15.14 4.38 -10.20
N VAL A 118 -14.72 5.53 -9.65
CA VAL A 118 -14.47 6.75 -10.42
C VAL A 118 -13.28 6.55 -11.36
N ALA A 119 -12.17 6.01 -10.88
CA ALA A 119 -10.98 5.75 -11.68
C ALA A 119 -11.28 4.81 -12.87
N GLU A 120 -12.09 3.77 -12.66
CA GLU A 120 -12.51 2.85 -13.74
C GLU A 120 -13.41 3.54 -14.78
N ARG A 121 -14.34 4.40 -14.35
CA ARG A 121 -15.21 5.16 -15.25
C ARG A 121 -14.45 6.23 -16.03
N MET A 122 -13.36 6.76 -15.49
CA MET A 122 -12.50 7.75 -16.14
C MET A 122 -11.50 7.12 -17.14
N LEU A 123 -11.20 5.82 -17.00
CA LEU A 123 -10.23 5.11 -17.82
C LEU A 123 -10.47 5.19 -19.34
N PRO A 124 -11.71 5.15 -19.87
CA PRO A 124 -11.96 5.29 -21.31
C PRO A 124 -11.69 6.69 -21.87
N PHE A 125 -11.52 7.71 -21.01
CA PHE A 125 -11.36 9.09 -21.42
C PHE A 125 -9.89 9.53 -21.50
N SER A 126 -9.02 8.99 -20.65
CA SER A 126 -7.59 9.31 -20.62
C SER A 126 -6.80 8.20 -19.92
N ASP A 127 -5.55 8.03 -20.34
CA ASP A 127 -4.57 7.19 -19.65
C ASP A 127 -4.01 7.85 -18.37
N TYR A 128 -4.19 9.17 -18.24
CA TYR A 128 -3.66 9.98 -17.14
C TYR A 128 -4.78 10.70 -16.38
N LEU A 129 -4.57 10.84 -15.08
CA LEU A 129 -5.45 11.53 -14.14
C LEU A 129 -4.63 12.59 -13.40
N MET A 130 -5.19 13.79 -13.27
CA MET A 130 -4.69 14.79 -12.34
C MET A 130 -5.40 14.59 -10.99
N LEU A 131 -4.61 14.40 -9.93
CA LEU A 131 -5.09 14.42 -8.56
C LEU A 131 -4.71 15.75 -7.93
N THR A 132 -5.68 16.40 -7.28
CA THR A 132 -5.45 17.63 -6.51
C THR A 132 -6.01 17.45 -5.11
N ALA A 133 -5.19 17.60 -4.09
CA ALA A 133 -5.59 17.61 -2.70
C ALA A 133 -5.53 19.04 -2.18
N THR A 134 -6.58 19.44 -1.46
CA THR A 134 -6.72 20.78 -0.89
C THR A 134 -7.06 20.64 0.59
N ASP A 135 -6.24 21.21 1.45
CA ASP A 135 -6.49 21.41 2.87
C ASP A 135 -7.05 22.83 3.07
N ASN A 136 -8.36 22.93 3.28
CA ASN A 136 -9.04 24.19 3.59
C ASN A 136 -9.31 24.32 5.10
N ALA A 137 -8.49 23.69 5.95
CA ALA A 137 -8.62 23.84 7.39
C ALA A 137 -8.44 25.30 7.79
N ASP A 138 -9.47 25.89 8.38
CA ASP A 138 -9.37 27.19 9.04
C ASP A 138 -8.56 26.96 10.33
N PRO A 139 -7.37 27.60 10.48
CA PRO A 139 -6.53 27.40 11.66
C PRO A 139 -7.22 27.84 12.96
N THR A 140 -8.33 28.59 12.88
CA THR A 140 -9.12 29.03 14.04
C THR A 140 -10.18 28.03 14.51
N ARG A 141 -10.46 26.98 13.73
CA ARG A 141 -11.44 25.93 14.05
C ARG A 141 -10.81 24.55 14.01
N ALA A 142 -10.16 24.18 15.11
CA ALA A 142 -9.68 22.82 15.32
C ALA A 142 -10.85 21.81 15.19
N GLY A 143 -10.74 20.89 14.23
CA GLY A 143 -11.74 19.82 14.01
C GLY A 143 -12.73 20.03 12.85
N SER A 144 -12.50 20.97 11.93
CA SER A 144 -13.33 21.09 10.71
C SER A 144 -12.80 20.22 9.57
N ASN A 145 -13.51 19.15 9.22
CA ASN A 145 -13.23 18.28 8.08
C ASN A 145 -13.50 19.05 6.77
N ASN A 146 -12.50 19.80 6.29
CA ASN A 146 -12.63 20.64 5.09
C ASN A 146 -11.69 20.22 3.96
N ALA A 147 -10.95 19.12 4.13
CA ALA A 147 -10.06 18.67 3.08
C ALA A 147 -10.86 18.12 1.89
N GLN A 148 -10.33 18.32 0.70
CA GLN A 148 -10.93 17.88 -0.55
C GLN A 148 -9.90 17.15 -1.40
N LEU A 149 -10.34 16.11 -2.09
CA LEU A 149 -9.56 15.41 -3.10
C LEU A 149 -10.30 15.48 -4.43
N GLN A 150 -9.66 16.03 -5.45
CA GLN A 150 -10.20 16.20 -6.78
C GLN A 150 -9.51 15.29 -7.78
N LEU A 151 -10.31 14.68 -8.64
CA LEU A 151 -9.91 13.84 -9.76
C LEU A 151 -10.32 14.52 -11.05
N GLU A 152 -9.35 14.85 -11.90
CA GLU A 152 -9.60 15.51 -13.17
C GLU A 152 -9.01 14.72 -14.35
N VAL A 153 -9.86 14.44 -15.33
CA VAL A 153 -9.48 13.87 -16.64
C VAL A 153 -9.93 14.81 -17.75
N LYS A 154 -9.01 15.14 -18.66
CA LYS A 154 -9.28 15.92 -19.87
C LYS A 154 -9.08 15.03 -21.10
N LYS A 155 -10.04 15.09 -22.03
CA LYS A 155 -9.95 14.43 -23.33
C LYS A 155 -10.04 15.47 -24.45
N ASP A 156 -8.92 15.69 -25.14
CA ASP A 156 -8.79 16.47 -26.38
C ASP A 156 -9.57 17.80 -26.42
N ASN A 157 -9.64 18.50 -25.28
CA ASN A 157 -10.43 19.74 -25.09
C ASN A 157 -11.94 19.62 -25.35
N LEU A 158 -12.46 18.40 -25.55
CA LEU A 158 -13.89 18.14 -25.79
C LEU A 158 -14.63 17.84 -24.49
N VAL A 159 -13.99 17.11 -23.57
CA VAL A 159 -14.60 16.67 -22.32
C VAL A 159 -13.62 16.84 -21.18
N THR A 160 -14.06 17.53 -20.12
CA THR A 160 -13.38 17.55 -18.82
C THR A 160 -14.28 16.89 -17.80
N ILE A 161 -13.79 15.83 -17.17
CA ILE A 161 -14.50 15.13 -16.11
C ILE A 161 -13.81 15.48 -14.80
N LEU A 162 -14.53 16.13 -13.90
CA LEU A 162 -14.09 16.48 -12.57
C LEU A 162 -14.94 15.73 -11.54
N THR A 163 -14.29 15.05 -10.60
CA THR A 163 -14.95 14.45 -9.44
C THR A 163 -14.29 14.95 -8.17
N THR A 164 -15.09 15.39 -7.20
CA THR A 164 -14.60 15.96 -5.94
C THR A 164 -15.10 15.15 -4.76
N PHE A 165 -14.17 14.62 -3.98
CA PHE A 165 -14.40 14.09 -2.64
C PHE A 165 -14.25 15.25 -1.65
N ARG A 166 -15.25 15.46 -0.80
CA ARG A 166 -15.31 16.57 0.16
C ARG A 166 -15.38 16.03 1.58
N ASN A 167 -15.15 16.93 2.54
CA ASN A 167 -15.26 16.66 3.97
C ASN A 167 -14.30 15.54 4.43
N LEU A 168 -13.10 15.51 3.84
CA LEU A 168 -12.04 14.60 4.24
C LEU A 168 -11.22 15.21 5.40
N ASP A 169 -10.48 14.36 6.09
CA ASP A 169 -9.50 14.78 7.09
C ASP A 169 -8.13 14.96 6.45
N CYS A 170 -7.34 15.90 6.95
CA CYS A 170 -5.95 16.09 6.57
C CYS A 170 -5.04 15.64 7.72
N VAL A 171 -3.96 14.92 7.41
CA VAL A 171 -2.90 14.61 8.38
C VAL A 171 -1.71 15.51 8.07
N GLN A 172 -1.46 16.49 8.94
CA GLN A 172 -0.23 17.27 8.89
C GLN A 172 0.92 16.37 9.36
N LEU A 173 1.84 16.04 8.46
CA LEU A 173 3.13 15.47 8.85
C LEU A 173 3.91 16.59 9.52
N THR A 174 3.88 16.66 10.86
CA THR A 174 4.74 17.59 11.60
C THR A 174 6.19 17.23 11.29
N ALA A 175 6.82 17.97 10.38
CA ALA A 175 8.26 18.10 10.39
C ALA A 175 8.63 18.58 11.79
N GLY A 176 9.64 17.97 12.40
CA GLY A 176 10.02 18.20 13.79
C GLY A 176 10.05 19.69 14.14
N ASP A 177 9.68 19.98 15.38
CA ASP A 177 9.76 21.30 16.01
C ASP A 177 11.12 21.94 15.74
N ASP A 178 11.24 22.76 14.69
CA ASP A 178 12.30 23.78 14.49
C ASP A 178 12.18 24.51 13.14
N ALA A 179 10.98 24.98 12.77
CA ALA A 179 10.83 25.94 11.67
C ALA A 179 9.91 27.10 12.07
N SER A 180 10.40 27.87 13.05
CA SER A 180 9.90 29.20 13.32
C SER A 180 10.11 30.09 12.09
N GLN A 181 9.04 30.73 11.65
CA GLN A 181 9.00 31.88 10.74
C GLN A 181 9.46 31.66 9.29
N ALA A 182 8.47 31.46 8.41
CA ALA A 182 8.55 31.96 7.04
C ALA A 182 7.18 32.51 6.63
N THR A 183 7.15 33.81 6.45
CA THR A 183 6.09 34.69 5.95
C THR A 183 5.66 34.33 4.54
N GLY A 184 4.35 34.31 4.29
CA GLY A 184 3.71 34.44 2.97
C GLY A 184 3.91 33.26 2.00
N ASP A 185 3.04 32.26 2.07
CA ASP A 185 2.88 31.30 0.97
C ASP A 185 1.41 30.87 0.85
N ASP A 186 0.70 31.42 -0.13
CA ASP A 186 -0.69 31.12 -0.50
C ASP A 186 -0.86 29.67 -1.03
N GLY A 187 0.22 28.88 -1.08
CA GLY A 187 0.25 27.49 -1.55
C GLY A 187 0.29 26.41 -0.46
N ARG A 188 0.26 26.76 0.83
CA ARG A 188 0.46 25.79 1.95
C ARG A 188 -0.65 24.74 2.16
N GLY A 189 -1.70 24.76 1.35
CA GLY A 189 -2.81 23.81 1.46
C GLY A 189 -3.11 23.05 0.18
N VAL A 190 -2.37 23.23 -0.92
CA VAL A 190 -2.72 22.58 -2.21
C VAL A 190 -1.55 21.79 -2.77
N ALA A 191 -1.77 20.50 -3.02
CA ALA A 191 -0.85 19.66 -3.76
C ALA A 191 -1.56 19.04 -4.97
N ALA A 192 -0.89 19.02 -6.11
CA ALA A 192 -1.37 18.36 -7.31
C ALA A 192 -0.31 17.40 -7.86
N ALA A 193 -0.76 16.27 -8.40
CA ALA A 193 0.11 15.28 -9.02
C ALA A 193 -0.63 14.54 -10.14
N LYS A 194 0.03 14.43 -11.29
CA LYS A 194 -0.47 13.67 -12.44
C LYS A 194 0.05 12.24 -12.39
N LEU A 195 -0.81 11.25 -12.54
CA LEU A 195 -0.44 9.84 -12.50
C LEU A 195 -1.08 9.01 -13.62
N GLU A 196 -0.54 7.81 -13.86
CA GLU A 196 -1.10 6.84 -14.80
C GLU A 196 -2.33 6.14 -14.21
N LEU A 197 -3.50 6.40 -14.80
CA LEU A 197 -4.79 5.95 -14.29
C LEU A 197 -4.93 4.42 -14.26
N LYS A 198 -4.32 3.73 -15.24
CA LYS A 198 -4.25 2.25 -15.27
C LYS A 198 -3.55 1.66 -14.05
N LYS A 199 -2.48 2.30 -13.56
CA LYS A 199 -1.73 1.83 -12.39
C LYS A 199 -2.53 2.03 -11.10
N LEU A 200 -3.15 3.21 -10.95
CA LEU A 200 -4.04 3.50 -9.83
C LEU A 200 -5.24 2.55 -9.80
N SER A 201 -5.91 2.37 -10.93
CA SER A 201 -7.06 1.47 -11.06
C SER A 201 -6.69 0.03 -10.69
N ARG A 202 -5.55 -0.50 -11.17
CA ARG A 202 -5.07 -1.85 -10.80
C ARG A 202 -4.82 -1.98 -9.30
N ALA A 203 -4.19 -1.00 -8.67
CA ALA A 203 -3.93 -1.02 -7.23
C ALA A 203 -5.24 -1.00 -6.44
N LEU A 204 -6.15 -0.09 -6.77
CA LEU A 204 -7.46 0.00 -6.12
C LEU A 204 -8.30 -1.27 -6.33
N GLN A 205 -8.27 -1.85 -7.53
CA GLN A 205 -8.94 -3.13 -7.80
C GLN A 205 -8.38 -4.26 -6.93
N SER A 206 -7.06 -4.31 -6.74
CA SER A 206 -6.43 -5.33 -5.87
C SER A 206 -6.86 -5.21 -4.40
N LEU A 207 -7.20 -4.00 -3.94
CA LEU A 207 -7.68 -3.75 -2.58
C LEU A 207 -9.14 -4.13 -2.38
N VAL A 208 -9.98 -3.89 -3.40
CA VAL A 208 -11.42 -4.17 -3.31
C VAL A 208 -11.74 -5.64 -3.62
N ALA A 209 -10.99 -6.28 -4.52
CA ALA A 209 -11.27 -7.66 -4.96
C ALA A 209 -10.76 -8.75 -4.00
N SER A 210 -9.96 -8.41 -2.99
CA SER A 210 -9.15 -9.37 -2.25
C SER A 210 -9.77 -9.88 -0.94
N ASP A 211 -11.05 -9.60 -0.64
CA ASP A 211 -11.68 -9.82 0.68
C ASP A 211 -10.86 -9.22 1.85
N ILE A 212 -9.87 -8.39 1.54
CA ILE A 212 -9.07 -7.67 2.51
C ILE A 212 -10.00 -6.62 3.10
N LYS A 213 -10.44 -6.89 4.34
CA LYS A 213 -11.07 -5.86 5.16
C LYS A 213 -10.03 -4.74 5.26
N MET A 214 -10.38 -3.53 4.85
CA MET A 214 -9.55 -2.33 5.01
C MET A 214 -10.28 -1.38 5.95
N HIS A 215 -9.54 -0.69 6.80
CA HIS A 215 -10.11 0.28 7.74
C HIS A 215 -10.19 1.67 7.10
N SER A 216 -9.04 2.17 6.66
CA SER A 216 -8.89 3.49 6.03
C SER A 216 -7.63 3.51 5.18
N ALA A 217 -7.45 4.57 4.40
CA ALA A 217 -6.22 4.85 3.69
C ALA A 217 -5.80 6.31 3.89
N ILE A 218 -4.51 6.59 3.72
CA ILE A 218 -3.97 7.94 3.58
C ILE A 218 -3.46 8.07 2.15
N CYS A 219 -3.92 9.11 1.45
CA CYS A 219 -3.43 9.50 0.13
C CYS A 219 -2.57 10.75 0.30
N CYS A 220 -1.26 10.59 0.15
CA CYS A 220 -0.30 11.68 0.22
C CYS A 220 0.11 12.09 -1.20
N LEU A 221 -0.10 13.35 -1.53
CA LEU A 221 0.32 13.94 -2.81
C LEU A 221 1.60 14.73 -2.56
N ILE A 222 2.67 14.31 -3.23
CA ILE A 222 3.97 14.98 -3.22
C ILE A 222 4.11 15.62 -4.61
N PRO A 223 3.99 16.96 -4.72
CA PRO A 223 4.01 17.65 -6.00
C PRO A 223 5.22 17.24 -6.85
N ASP A 224 4.98 16.97 -8.13
CA ASP A 224 5.98 16.60 -9.14
C ASP A 224 6.84 15.35 -8.84
N VAL A 225 6.58 14.63 -7.74
CA VAL A 225 7.38 13.48 -7.31
C VAL A 225 6.54 12.20 -7.34
N ALA A 226 5.52 12.10 -6.50
CA ALA A 226 4.75 10.87 -6.35
C ALA A 226 3.41 11.08 -5.64
N VAL A 227 2.50 10.15 -5.88
CA VAL A 227 1.32 9.91 -5.03
C VAL A 227 1.56 8.64 -4.24
N VAL A 228 1.40 8.73 -2.92
CA VAL A 228 1.59 7.62 -1.99
C VAL A 228 0.23 7.26 -1.40
N LEU A 229 -0.22 6.02 -1.63
CA LEU A 229 -1.44 5.49 -1.05
C LEU A 229 -1.08 4.46 0.02
N LYS A 230 -1.23 4.85 1.30
CA LYS A 230 -1.00 3.97 2.46
C LYS A 230 -2.33 3.44 2.96
N VAL A 231 -2.57 2.15 2.83
CA VAL A 231 -3.81 1.48 3.20
C VAL A 231 -3.64 0.74 4.51
N PHE A 232 -4.49 1.04 5.49
CA PHE A 232 -4.50 0.39 6.80
C PHE A 232 -5.42 -0.83 6.79
N LEU A 233 -4.84 -1.96 7.18
CA LEU A 233 -5.50 -3.24 7.36
C LEU A 233 -5.92 -3.39 8.83
N PRO A 234 -7.04 -4.06 9.11
CA PRO A 234 -7.49 -4.33 10.47
C PRO A 234 -6.44 -5.21 11.15
N SER A 235 -6.00 -4.75 12.30
CA SER A 235 -5.19 -5.54 13.23
C SER A 235 -6.14 -6.25 14.21
N SER A 236 -5.82 -7.49 14.57
CA SER A 236 -6.54 -8.25 15.59
C SER A 236 -6.25 -7.78 17.03
N GLU A 237 -5.31 -6.85 17.23
CA GLU A 237 -4.96 -6.33 18.56
C GLU A 237 -5.34 -4.86 18.74
N GLU A 238 -6.24 -4.60 19.69
CA GLU A 238 -6.46 -3.29 20.28
C GLU A 238 -5.32 -2.95 21.26
N ARG A 239 -4.59 -1.85 21.00
CA ARG A 239 -4.36 -0.73 21.95
C ARG A 239 -3.06 0.03 21.79
N ASN A 240 -2.00 -0.46 21.15
CA ASN A 240 -0.75 0.35 21.01
C ASN A 240 0.24 -0.11 19.92
N SER A 241 -0.11 -1.09 19.09
CA SER A 241 0.76 -1.59 18.02
C SER A 241 0.47 -0.85 16.70
N GLN A 242 1.51 -0.33 16.03
CA GLN A 242 1.42 0.19 14.67
C GLN A 242 0.59 -0.76 13.80
N GLY A 243 -0.55 -0.28 13.30
CA GLY A 243 -1.50 -1.08 12.54
C GLY A 243 -0.86 -1.68 11.30
N SER A 244 -1.40 -2.80 10.82
CA SER A 244 -0.88 -3.41 9.59
C SER A 244 -1.20 -2.54 8.38
N TYR A 245 -0.28 -2.39 7.44
CA TYR A 245 -0.49 -1.53 6.27
C TYR A 245 0.19 -2.01 5.00
N VAL A 246 -0.35 -1.58 3.85
CA VAL A 246 0.22 -1.73 2.51
C VAL A 246 0.42 -0.34 1.91
N VAL A 247 1.55 -0.09 1.26
CA VAL A 247 1.84 1.20 0.61
C VAL A 247 1.98 1.01 -0.89
N PHE A 248 1.33 1.87 -1.66
CA PHE A 248 1.49 1.96 -3.11
C PHE A 248 2.15 3.29 -3.46
N TYR A 249 3.17 3.21 -4.30
CA TYR A 249 3.90 4.36 -4.82
C TYR A 249 3.56 4.55 -6.29
N PHE A 250 2.98 5.70 -6.63
CA PHE A 250 2.69 6.10 -7.99
C PHE A 250 3.61 7.27 -8.36
N PRO A 251 4.59 7.09 -9.27
CA PRO A 251 5.43 8.19 -9.69
C PRO A 251 4.59 9.25 -10.39
N ALA A 252 4.79 10.51 -10.04
CA ALA A 252 4.17 11.62 -10.73
C ALA A 252 4.78 11.76 -12.13
N ARG A 253 3.97 12.20 -13.08
CA ARG A 253 4.44 12.59 -14.41
C ARG A 253 4.44 14.10 -14.51
N LEU A 254 5.53 14.65 -15.02
CA LEU A 254 5.62 16.03 -15.50
C LEU A 254 4.68 16.25 -16.70
#